data_AF-A0A4Z1CD40-F1
#
_entry.id   AF-A0A4Z1CD40-F1
#
_cell.length_a   1.000
_cell.length_b   1.000
_cell.length_c   1.000
_cell.angle_alpha   90.00
_cell.angle_beta   90.00
_cell.angle_gamma   90.00
#
_symmetry.space_group_name_H-M   'P 1'
#
loop_
_entity.id
_entity.type
_entity.pdbx_description
1 polymer ?
#
loop_
_entity_poly.entity_id
_entity_poly.type
_entity_poly.pdbx_seq_one_letter_code
_entity_poly.pdbx_strand_id
1 'polypeptide(L)'
;MMPKITKIRLLFIKLLFNLSICLFLLFFNSINSFAEEFHNQNWMSQIADETAISELSIPGTHESACTKGVKVPIWGKDYGKCQNGPYQTVITDQLNMGVRFLDIRCRYIDEQTFSIHHGDLYQNFMFGDVINSCANFLNNYPS
;
A
#
# COMPACT_ATOMS: atom_id res chain seq x y z
N MET A 1 9.81 5.08 58.28
CA MET A 1 8.71 4.09 58.12
C MET A 1 7.59 4.76 57.33
N MET A 2 7.40 4.45 56.03
CA MET A 2 6.34 5.07 55.24
C MET A 2 4.94 4.66 55.76
N PRO A 3 3.97 5.59 55.91
CA PRO A 3 2.63 5.27 56.41
C PRO A 3 1.93 4.24 55.51
N LYS A 4 1.18 3.29 56.11
CA LYS A 4 0.47 2.24 55.36
C LYS A 4 -0.50 2.80 54.30
N ILE A 5 -1.10 3.97 54.57
CA ILE A 5 -2.04 4.66 53.66
C ILE A 5 -1.33 5.14 52.37
N THR A 6 -0.09 5.64 52.47
CA THR A 6 0.70 6.04 51.30
C THR A 6 1.10 4.85 50.42
N LYS A 7 1.37 3.67 51.01
CA LYS A 7 1.70 2.46 50.23
C LYS A 7 0.51 1.96 49.41
N ILE A 8 -0.70 1.99 49.97
CA ILE A 8 -1.94 1.60 49.26
C ILE A 8 -2.21 2.57 48.11
N ARG A 9 -2.08 3.89 48.34
CA ARG A 9 -2.23 4.89 47.27
C ARG A 9 -1.23 4.71 46.12
N LEU A 10 0.04 4.42 46.43
CA LEU A 10 1.03 4.11 45.39
C LEU A 10 0.70 2.82 44.61
N LEU A 11 0.15 1.80 45.29
CA LEU A 11 -0.25 0.54 44.65
C LEU A 11 -1.42 0.75 43.68
N PHE A 12 -2.43 1.55 44.08
CA PHE A 12 -3.56 1.91 43.21
C PHE A 12 -3.13 2.72 41.99
N ILE A 13 -2.23 3.70 42.15
CA ILE A 13 -1.70 4.50 41.03
C ILE A 13 -0.93 3.60 40.05
N LYS A 14 -0.09 2.68 40.56
CA LYS A 14 0.59 1.69 39.71
C LYS A 14 -0.39 0.79 38.99
N LEU A 15 -1.47 0.36 39.63
CA LEU A 15 -2.48 -0.50 39.01
C LEU A 15 -3.22 0.24 37.88
N LEU A 16 -3.63 1.49 38.11
CA LEU A 16 -4.30 2.32 37.09
C LEU A 16 -3.36 2.63 35.90
N PHE A 17 -2.09 2.89 36.17
CA PHE A 17 -1.09 3.13 35.11
C PHE A 17 -0.85 1.87 34.26
N ASN A 18 -0.70 0.70 34.88
CA ASN A 18 -0.54 -0.57 34.16
C ASN A 18 -1.81 -0.96 33.38
N LEU A 19 -3.00 -0.68 33.93
CA LEU A 19 -4.26 -0.96 33.24
C LEU A 19 -4.45 -0.07 32.00
N SER A 20 -4.04 1.19 32.07
CA SER A 20 -4.05 2.13 30.94
C SER A 20 -3.09 1.69 29.83
N ILE A 21 -1.88 1.26 30.19
CA ILE A 21 -0.91 0.69 29.23
C ILE A 21 -1.48 -0.57 28.56
N CYS A 22 -2.10 -1.46 29.33
CA CYS A 22 -2.69 -2.68 28.79
C CYS A 22 -3.84 -2.37 27.82
N LEU A 23 -4.72 -1.41 28.15
CA LEU A 23 -5.78 -0.95 27.25
C LEU A 23 -5.24 -0.33 25.97
N PHE A 24 -4.18 0.49 26.07
CA PHE A 24 -3.51 1.07 24.91
C PHE A 24 -2.88 -0.01 24.02
N LEU A 25 -2.20 -0.99 24.59
CA LEU A 25 -1.61 -2.10 23.83
C LEU A 25 -2.67 -2.99 23.17
N LEU A 26 -3.78 -3.27 23.86
CA LEU A 26 -4.90 -4.04 23.28
C LEU A 26 -5.58 -3.26 22.15
N PHE A 27 -5.79 -1.96 22.33
CA PHE A 27 -6.33 -1.11 21.27
C PHE A 27 -5.37 -1.01 20.07
N PHE A 28 -4.07 -0.85 20.34
CA PHE A 28 -3.01 -0.77 19.32
C PHE A 28 -2.86 -2.08 18.52
N ASN A 29 -2.96 -3.23 19.18
CA ASN A 29 -2.96 -4.53 18.49
C ASN A 29 -4.24 -4.75 17.68
N SER A 30 -5.41 -4.34 18.19
CA SER A 30 -6.66 -4.41 17.41
C SER A 30 -6.61 -3.55 16.15
N ILE A 31 -6.12 -2.30 16.22
CA ILE A 31 -6.00 -1.46 15.02
C ILE A 31 -4.98 -2.02 14.02
N ASN A 32 -3.89 -2.65 14.46
CA ASN A 32 -2.96 -3.34 13.56
C ASN A 32 -3.60 -4.57 12.90
N SER A 33 -4.46 -5.30 13.62
CA SER A 33 -5.17 -6.47 13.08
C SER A 33 -6.28 -6.09 12.09
N PHE A 34 -6.95 -4.93 12.27
CA PHE A 34 -7.86 -4.38 11.25
C PHE A 34 -7.12 -3.85 10.02
N ALA A 35 -5.84 -3.50 10.19
CA ALA A 35 -4.93 -3.14 9.14
C ALA A 35 -4.13 -4.34 8.60
N GLU A 36 -4.62 -5.58 8.77
CA GLU A 36 -4.22 -6.63 7.83
C GLU A 36 -4.71 -6.22 6.44
N GLU A 37 -3.80 -5.55 5.74
CA GLU A 37 -3.83 -5.27 4.33
C GLU A 37 -4.18 -6.57 3.60
N PHE A 38 -5.14 -6.52 2.67
CA PHE A 38 -5.58 -7.69 1.93
C PHE A 38 -4.43 -8.15 1.03
N HIS A 39 -3.54 -8.97 1.57
CA HIS A 39 -2.38 -9.52 0.88
C HIS A 39 -2.81 -10.80 0.17
N ASN A 40 -2.97 -10.71 -1.15
CA ASN A 40 -3.31 -11.83 -1.99
C ASN A 40 -2.27 -12.00 -3.10
N GLN A 41 -1.01 -12.20 -2.69
CA GLN A 41 0.13 -12.21 -3.59
C GLN A 41 0.13 -13.40 -4.55
N ASN A 42 -0.56 -14.49 -4.25
CA ASN A 42 -0.45 -15.74 -5.02
C ASN A 42 -1.80 -16.31 -5.47
N TRP A 43 -2.85 -15.50 -5.63
CA TRP A 43 -4.17 -16.04 -6.00
C TRP A 43 -4.17 -16.82 -7.33
N MET A 44 -3.31 -16.43 -8.27
CA MET A 44 -3.20 -17.13 -9.56
C MET A 44 -2.61 -18.55 -9.42
N SER A 45 -1.88 -18.86 -8.35
CA SER A 45 -1.33 -20.21 -8.08
C SER A 45 -2.39 -21.30 -7.89
N GLN A 46 -3.64 -20.91 -7.67
CA GLN A 46 -4.76 -21.83 -7.46
C GLN A 46 -5.53 -22.11 -8.76
N ILE A 47 -5.09 -21.52 -9.87
CA ILE A 47 -5.72 -21.62 -11.18
C ILE A 47 -4.86 -22.56 -12.03
N ALA A 48 -5.51 -23.39 -12.85
CA ALA A 48 -4.78 -24.28 -13.76
C ALA A 48 -4.04 -23.46 -14.83
N ASP A 49 -2.78 -23.80 -15.10
CA ASP A 49 -1.89 -23.09 -16.04
C ASP A 49 -2.48 -22.99 -17.47
N GLU A 50 -3.36 -23.93 -17.85
CA GLU A 50 -4.01 -23.95 -19.16
C GLU A 50 -5.22 -23.00 -19.27
N THR A 51 -5.66 -22.40 -18.16
CA THR A 51 -6.79 -21.46 -18.15
C THR A 51 -6.42 -20.20 -18.93
N ALA A 52 -7.22 -19.83 -19.93
CA ALA A 52 -6.91 -18.66 -20.72
C ALA A 52 -7.08 -17.37 -19.89
N ILE A 53 -6.16 -16.41 -20.04
CA ILE A 53 -6.21 -15.11 -19.33
C ILE A 53 -7.57 -14.41 -19.56
N SER A 54 -8.17 -14.56 -20.74
CA SER A 54 -9.48 -14.00 -21.08
C SER A 54 -10.66 -14.60 -20.31
N GLU A 55 -10.48 -15.75 -19.67
CA GLU A 55 -11.50 -16.42 -18.85
C GLU A 55 -11.40 -16.00 -17.37
N LEU A 56 -10.35 -15.26 -17.01
CA LEU A 56 -10.10 -14.83 -15.64
C LEU A 56 -10.73 -13.47 -15.36
N SER A 57 -11.30 -13.32 -14.16
CA SER A 57 -11.59 -12.00 -13.59
C SER A 57 -10.31 -11.47 -12.95
N ILE A 58 -9.60 -10.59 -13.65
CA ILE A 58 -8.30 -10.06 -13.22
C ILE A 58 -8.46 -8.64 -12.68
N PRO A 59 -8.14 -8.38 -11.40
CA PRO A 59 -8.12 -7.03 -10.86
C PRO A 59 -7.04 -6.18 -11.53
N GLY A 60 -7.43 -4.98 -11.96
CA GLY A 60 -6.55 -4.00 -12.58
C GLY A 60 -6.71 -2.61 -12.01
N THR A 61 -5.72 -1.76 -12.23
CA THR A 61 -5.75 -0.36 -11.79
C THR A 61 -5.53 0.59 -12.96
N HIS A 62 -6.35 1.65 -13.02
CA HIS A 62 -6.22 2.72 -14.01
C HIS A 62 -5.08 3.65 -13.62
N GLU A 63 -4.21 3.96 -14.57
CA GLU A 63 -3.01 4.78 -14.38
C GLU A 63 -2.24 4.41 -13.09
N SER A 64 -1.80 3.15 -13.04
CA SER A 64 -1.34 2.43 -11.84
C SER A 64 -0.18 3.11 -11.10
N ALA A 65 0.58 3.97 -11.76
CA ALA A 65 1.69 4.71 -11.15
C ALA A 65 1.37 6.18 -10.83
N CYS A 66 0.11 6.60 -10.97
CA CYS A 66 -0.30 7.99 -10.75
C CYS A 66 -0.74 8.26 -9.30
N THR A 67 0.23 8.57 -8.43
CA THR A 67 -0.01 8.92 -7.01
C THR A 67 -0.01 10.42 -6.75
N LYS A 68 0.45 11.23 -7.71
CA LYS A 68 0.52 12.68 -7.62
C LYS A 68 -0.62 13.30 -8.41
N GLY A 69 -1.26 14.30 -7.81
CA GLY A 69 -2.25 15.12 -8.49
C GLY A 69 -2.07 16.59 -8.16
N VAL A 70 -2.72 17.44 -8.95
CA VAL A 70 -2.72 18.89 -8.78
C VAL A 70 -4.08 19.31 -8.24
N LYS A 71 -4.08 20.15 -7.20
CA LYS A 71 -5.32 20.72 -6.67
C LYS A 71 -5.95 21.65 -7.70
N VAL A 72 -7.13 21.29 -8.18
CA VAL A 72 -7.91 22.17 -9.06
C VAL A 72 -9.03 22.81 -8.23
N PRO A 73 -9.00 24.14 -8.00
CA PRO A 73 -9.88 24.81 -7.04
C PRO A 73 -11.38 24.56 -7.27
N ILE A 74 -11.80 24.42 -8.53
CA ILE A 74 -13.22 24.24 -8.88
C ILE A 74 -13.76 22.84 -8.57
N TRP A 75 -12.89 21.82 -8.46
CA TRP A 75 -13.29 20.42 -8.31
C TRP A 75 -13.10 19.88 -6.90
N GLY A 76 -12.40 20.61 -6.02
CA GLY A 76 -12.13 20.20 -4.63
C GLY A 76 -11.32 18.90 -4.48
N LYS A 77 -10.81 18.34 -5.59
CA LYS A 77 -10.06 17.08 -5.66
C LYS A 77 -8.77 17.28 -6.44
N ASP A 78 -7.80 16.41 -6.18
CA ASP A 78 -6.54 16.39 -6.93
C ASP A 78 -6.81 15.79 -8.32
N TYR A 79 -6.55 16.56 -9.37
CA TYR A 79 -6.60 16.11 -10.76
C TYR A 79 -5.33 15.30 -11.08
N GLY A 80 -5.50 14.16 -11.74
CA GLY A 80 -4.41 13.29 -12.19
C GLY A 80 -3.85 12.32 -11.15
N LYS A 81 -4.41 12.29 -9.93
CA LYS A 81 -4.14 11.24 -8.95
C LYS A 81 -5.16 10.11 -9.10
N CYS A 82 -4.69 8.90 -9.37
CA CYS A 82 -5.54 7.70 -9.50
C CYS A 82 -5.26 6.66 -8.41
N GLN A 83 -4.07 6.66 -7.82
CA GLN A 83 -3.65 5.72 -6.80
C GLN A 83 -3.26 6.43 -5.50
N ASN A 84 -3.32 5.71 -4.39
CA ASN A 84 -2.87 6.19 -3.07
C ASN A 84 -1.56 5.52 -2.67
N GLY A 85 -0.88 6.10 -1.68
CA GLY A 85 0.39 5.59 -1.16
C GLY A 85 1.62 6.30 -1.74
N PRO A 86 2.83 5.89 -1.29
CA PRO A 86 4.10 6.42 -1.77
C PRO A 86 4.37 6.02 -3.21
N TYR A 87 4.86 6.93 -4.04
CA TYR A 87 5.12 6.65 -5.46
C TYR A 87 6.17 5.54 -5.66
N GLN A 88 7.11 5.37 -4.73
CA GLN A 88 8.19 4.39 -4.80
C GLN A 88 7.71 2.95 -4.65
N THR A 89 6.66 2.73 -3.86
CA THR A 89 6.17 1.38 -3.54
C THR A 89 4.84 1.06 -4.21
N VAL A 90 4.16 2.05 -4.80
CA VAL A 90 2.79 1.93 -5.29
C VAL A 90 2.54 0.70 -6.19
N ILE A 91 3.49 0.34 -7.06
CA ILE A 91 3.36 -0.85 -7.92
C ILE A 91 3.49 -2.13 -7.10
N THR A 92 4.50 -2.21 -6.24
CA THR A 92 4.70 -3.36 -5.35
C THR A 92 3.51 -3.57 -4.43
N ASP A 93 2.96 -2.50 -3.85
CA ASP A 93 1.80 -2.55 -2.95
C ASP A 93 0.57 -3.08 -3.70
N GLN A 94 0.31 -2.58 -4.92
CA GLN A 94 -0.78 -3.09 -5.77
C GLN A 94 -0.63 -4.58 -6.10
N LEU A 95 0.57 -5.01 -6.49
CA LEU A 95 0.84 -6.42 -6.80
C LEU A 95 0.63 -7.31 -5.56
N ASN A 96 1.04 -6.82 -4.39
CA ASN A 96 0.83 -7.48 -3.10
C ASN A 96 -0.65 -7.60 -2.73
N MET A 97 -1.46 -6.63 -3.13
CA MET A 97 -2.92 -6.65 -2.98
C MET A 97 -3.66 -7.55 -3.99
N GLY A 98 -2.92 -8.19 -4.91
CA GLY A 98 -3.47 -9.10 -5.91
C GLY A 98 -3.79 -8.47 -7.27
N VAL A 99 -3.43 -7.20 -7.50
CA VAL A 99 -3.53 -6.57 -8.82
C VAL A 99 -2.63 -7.29 -9.81
N ARG A 100 -3.13 -7.54 -11.03
CA ARG A 100 -2.39 -8.23 -12.10
C ARG A 100 -2.51 -7.56 -13.47
N PHE A 101 -3.31 -6.50 -13.58
CA PHE A 101 -3.35 -5.64 -14.75
C PHE A 101 -2.95 -4.21 -14.36
N LEU A 102 -1.88 -3.70 -14.96
CA LEU A 102 -1.35 -2.36 -14.68
C LEU A 102 -1.49 -1.47 -15.93
N ASP A 103 -2.24 -0.37 -15.84
CA ASP A 103 -2.26 0.68 -16.86
C ASP A 103 -1.09 1.65 -16.64
N ILE A 104 -0.02 1.46 -17.40
CA ILE A 104 1.22 2.24 -17.30
C ILE A 104 1.33 3.18 -18.50
N ARG A 105 1.37 4.49 -18.22
CA ARG A 105 1.43 5.53 -19.25
C ARG A 105 2.77 6.24 -19.24
N CYS A 106 3.54 5.95 -20.28
CA CYS A 106 4.89 6.45 -20.44
C CYS A 106 4.93 7.72 -21.29
N ARG A 107 5.83 8.64 -20.93
CA ARG A 107 6.33 9.70 -21.80
C ARG A 107 7.76 9.36 -22.21
N TYR A 108 8.02 9.40 -23.51
CA TYR A 108 9.36 9.29 -24.05
C TYR A 108 10.21 10.49 -23.63
N ILE A 109 11.39 10.24 -23.08
CA ILE A 109 12.38 11.27 -22.72
C ILE A 109 13.57 11.18 -23.67
N ASP A 110 14.16 9.98 -23.79
CA ASP A 110 15.27 9.68 -24.68
C ASP A 110 15.31 8.16 -24.99
N GLU A 111 16.35 7.72 -25.71
CA GLU A 111 16.53 6.35 -26.20
C GLU A 111 16.43 5.26 -25.11
N GLN A 112 16.71 5.58 -23.85
CA GLN A 112 16.73 4.62 -22.74
C GLN A 112 15.73 4.97 -21.64
N THR A 113 15.06 6.12 -21.74
CA THR A 113 14.32 6.69 -20.62
C THR A 113 12.86 6.96 -20.97
N PHE A 114 11.98 6.33 -20.20
CA PHE A 114 10.55 6.62 -20.18
C PHE A 114 10.15 7.05 -18.78
N SER A 115 9.57 8.24 -18.64
CA SER A 115 8.98 8.72 -17.40
C SER A 115 7.48 8.39 -17.34
N ILE A 116 6.90 8.30 -16.14
CA ILE A 116 5.47 8.09 -15.96
C ILE A 116 4.73 9.43 -15.85
N HIS A 117 3.62 9.55 -16.59
CA HIS A 117 2.81 10.77 -16.65
C HIS A 117 1.30 10.49 -16.58
N HIS A 118 0.57 11.46 -16.02
CA HIS A 118 -0.87 11.65 -16.27
C HIS A 118 -1.02 12.89 -17.17
N GLY A 119 -1.13 12.67 -18.48
CA GLY A 119 -1.07 13.77 -19.47
C GLY A 119 0.24 14.54 -19.38
N ASP A 120 0.19 15.81 -18.99
CA ASP A 120 1.39 16.65 -18.79
C ASP A 120 1.99 16.56 -17.39
N LEU A 121 1.33 15.89 -16.45
CA LEU A 121 1.79 15.79 -15.06
C LEU A 121 2.79 14.64 -14.88
N TYR A 122 4.06 14.99 -14.64
CA TYR A 122 5.09 14.01 -14.24
C TYR A 122 4.80 13.44 -12.84
N GLN A 123 4.77 12.11 -12.75
CA GLN A 123 4.41 11.39 -11.52
C GLN A 123 5.58 11.13 -10.57
N ASN A 124 6.77 11.66 -10.88
CA ASN A 124 7.99 11.41 -10.12
C ASN A 124 8.40 9.93 -10.08
N PHE A 125 8.13 9.21 -11.17
CA PHE A 125 8.35 7.77 -11.29
C PHE A 125 8.77 7.43 -12.71
N MET A 126 9.60 6.40 -12.86
CA MET A 126 10.16 5.98 -14.16
C MET A 126 9.62 4.61 -14.56
N PHE A 127 9.58 4.33 -15.87
CA PHE A 127 9.16 3.01 -16.36
C PHE A 127 10.09 1.89 -15.89
N GLY A 128 11.39 2.17 -15.74
CA GLY A 128 12.35 1.23 -15.17
C GLY A 128 11.98 0.80 -13.74
N ASP A 129 11.42 1.71 -12.93
CA ASP A 129 10.96 1.38 -11.58
C ASP A 129 9.77 0.41 -11.60
N VAL A 130 8.83 0.61 -12.54
CA VAL A 130 7.70 -0.32 -12.77
C VAL A 130 8.22 -1.71 -13.11
N ILE A 131 9.14 -1.80 -14.07
CA ILE A 131 9.73 -3.09 -14.50
C ILE A 131 10.44 -3.78 -13.35
N ASN A 132 11.22 -3.03 -12.55
CA ASN A 132 11.91 -3.58 -11.39
C ASN A 132 10.93 -4.11 -10.34
N SER A 133 9.85 -3.37 -10.04
CA SER A 133 8.79 -3.85 -9.15
C SER A 133 8.13 -5.13 -9.65
N CYS A 134 7.77 -5.20 -10.94
CA CYS A 134 7.17 -6.39 -11.53
C CYS A 134 8.13 -7.59 -11.52
N ALA A 135 9.40 -7.38 -11.91
CA ALA A 135 10.41 -8.44 -11.93
C ALA A 135 10.68 -8.98 -10.52
N ASN A 136 10.84 -8.10 -9.53
CA ASN A 136 11.01 -8.49 -8.14
C ASN A 136 9.80 -9.26 -7.60
N PHE A 137 8.58 -8.84 -7.97
CA PHE A 137 7.37 -9.54 -7.56
C PHE A 137 7.32 -10.96 -8.14
N LEU A 138 7.51 -11.11 -9.46
CA LEU A 138 7.48 -12.41 -10.14
C LEU A 138 8.59 -13.36 -9.66
N ASN A 139 9.77 -12.81 -9.29
CA ASN A 139 10.84 -13.62 -8.70
C ASN A 139 10.47 -14.19 -7.32
N ASN A 140 9.70 -13.46 -6.52
CA ASN A 140 9.25 -13.89 -5.20
C ASN A 140 7.98 -14.76 -5.27
N TYR A 141 7.19 -14.61 -6.32
CA TYR A 141 5.87 -15.21 -6.51
C TYR A 141 5.73 -15.75 -7.94
N PRO A 142 6.41 -16.87 -8.28
CA PRO A 142 6.60 -17.32 -9.66
C PRO A 142 5.47 -18.19 -10.24
N SER A 143 4.39 -18.38 -9.48
CA SER A 143 3.22 -19.18 -9.83
C SER A 143 2.18 -18.39 -10.64
#